data_AF-A0A7F8R5W7-F1
#
_entry.id   AF-A0A7F8R5W7-F1
#
_cell.length_a   1.000
_cell.length_b   1.000
_cell.length_c   1.000
_cell.angle_alpha   90.00
_cell.angle_beta   90.00
_cell.angle_gamma   90.00
#
_symmetry.space_group_name_H-M   'P 1'
#
loop_
_entity.id
_entity.type
_entity.pdbx_description
1 polymer ?
#
loop_
_entity_poly.entity_id
_entity_poly.type
_entity_poly.pdbx_seq_one_letter_code
_entity_poly.pdbx_strand_id
1 'polypeptide(L)'
;MEFPDLGKHCSEKTCKQLDFLPLKCDACKQDFCKDHFTCAAHKCPFAFKKDVQVPVCPLCNNPVPVKKGEIPDVVVGEHIDRDCNYHPRKKEKVRTNYVYSVNVGFPVGWKRPII
;
A
#
# COMPACT_ATOMS: atom_id res chain seq x y z
N MET A 1 -36.76 29.39 -19.88
CA MET A 1 -36.24 28.77 -18.65
C MET A 1 -34.80 28.41 -18.96
N GLU A 2 -33.85 29.16 -18.43
CA GLU A 2 -32.43 28.98 -18.71
C GLU A 2 -31.92 27.87 -17.81
N PHE A 3 -31.52 26.72 -18.38
CA PHE A 3 -30.87 25.65 -17.62
C PHE A 3 -29.40 26.06 -17.44
N PRO A 4 -28.94 26.40 -16.23
CA PRO A 4 -27.54 26.76 -16.00
C PRO A 4 -26.69 25.51 -16.20
N ASP A 5 -25.91 25.50 -17.29
CA ASP A 5 -24.78 24.63 -17.63
C ASP A 5 -24.52 23.49 -16.62
N LEU A 6 -25.36 22.44 -16.69
CA LEU A 6 -25.28 21.31 -15.78
C LEU A 6 -24.16 20.39 -16.25
N GLY A 7 -23.01 20.46 -15.60
CA GLY A 7 -21.90 19.54 -15.82
C GLY A 7 -20.58 20.25 -16.12
N LYS A 8 -19.52 19.45 -16.28
CA LYS A 8 -18.18 19.95 -16.65
C LYS A 8 -17.68 19.22 -17.87
N HIS A 9 -16.97 19.96 -18.72
CA HIS A 9 -16.28 19.40 -19.86
C HIS A 9 -14.99 18.74 -19.40
N CYS A 10 -14.66 17.60 -20.04
CA CYS A 10 -13.37 16.96 -19.88
C CYS A 10 -12.25 17.94 -20.25
N SER A 11 -11.20 18.00 -19.42
CA SER A 11 -10.03 18.87 -19.69
C SER A 11 -9.10 18.31 -20.78
N GLU A 12 -9.36 17.08 -21.26
CA GLU A 12 -8.58 16.47 -22.34
C GLU A 12 -8.84 17.13 -23.69
N LYS A 13 -7.76 17.48 -24.40
CA LYS A 13 -7.86 18.17 -25.71
C LYS A 13 -8.57 17.34 -26.77
N THR A 14 -8.49 16.02 -26.65
CA THR A 14 -9.09 15.04 -27.56
C THR A 14 -10.55 14.75 -27.20
N CYS A 15 -11.02 15.15 -26.02
CA CYS A 15 -12.35 14.80 -25.51
C CYS A 15 -13.11 16.06 -25.09
N LYS A 16 -14.20 16.39 -25.79
CA LYS A 16 -15.12 17.48 -25.41
C LYS A 16 -16.39 16.97 -24.75
N GLN A 17 -16.32 15.82 -24.08
CA GLN A 17 -17.50 15.24 -23.43
C GLN A 17 -17.86 16.05 -22.19
N LEU A 18 -19.14 16.40 -22.09
CA LEU A 18 -19.74 17.06 -20.94
C LEU A 18 -20.27 15.97 -20.00
N ASP A 19 -19.72 15.88 -18.79
CA ASP A 19 -20.17 14.94 -17.77
C ASP A 19 -20.82 15.69 -16.61
N PHE A 20 -21.98 15.21 -16.17
CA PHE A 20 -22.73 15.78 -15.06
C PHE A 20 -22.11 15.43 -13.70
N LEU A 21 -21.24 14.42 -13.65
CA LEU A 21 -20.48 14.00 -12.48
C LEU A 21 -18.98 14.27 -12.74
N PRO A 22 -18.49 15.49 -12.48
CA PRO A 22 -17.08 15.82 -12.70
C PRO A 22 -16.17 14.91 -11.86
N LEU A 23 -15.32 14.13 -12.54
CA LEU A 23 -14.31 13.31 -11.89
C LEU A 23 -13.00 14.08 -11.83
N LYS A 24 -12.57 14.42 -10.62
CA LYS A 24 -11.35 15.19 -10.42
C LYS A 24 -10.14 14.27 -10.29
N CYS A 25 -9.12 14.49 -11.12
CA CYS A 25 -7.87 13.76 -10.98
C CYS A 25 -7.14 14.23 -9.72
N ASP A 26 -6.80 13.30 -8.83
CA ASP A 26 -6.10 13.63 -7.58
C ASP A 26 -4.67 14.17 -7.80
N ALA A 27 -4.03 13.87 -8.94
CA ALA A 27 -2.70 14.35 -9.28
C ALA A 27 -2.67 15.80 -9.80
N CYS A 28 -3.46 16.11 -10.84
CA CYS A 28 -3.48 17.43 -11.49
C CYS A 28 -4.66 18.32 -11.08
N LYS A 29 -5.61 17.80 -10.30
CA LYS A 29 -6.82 18.49 -9.82
C LYS A 29 -7.72 19.05 -10.94
N GLN A 30 -7.60 18.51 -12.15
CA GLN A 30 -8.47 18.83 -13.29
C GLN A 30 -9.66 17.87 -13.37
N ASP A 31 -10.74 18.33 -13.98
CA ASP A 31 -11.99 17.60 -14.17
C ASP A 31 -11.98 16.83 -15.50
N PHE A 32 -12.31 15.54 -15.44
CA PHE A 32 -12.34 14.61 -16.56
C PHE A 32 -13.64 13.81 -16.60
N CYS A 33 -13.95 13.21 -17.74
CA CYS A 33 -15.08 12.29 -17.89
C CYS A 33 -14.72 10.86 -17.42
N LYS A 34 -15.72 9.97 -17.39
CA LYS A 34 -15.58 8.56 -16.95
C LYS A 34 -14.54 7.73 -17.71
N ASP A 35 -14.18 8.14 -18.92
CA ASP A 35 -13.17 7.46 -19.72
C ASP A 35 -11.76 8.03 -19.45
N HIS A 36 -11.66 9.35 -19.20
CA HIS A 36 -10.39 10.07 -19.08
C HIS A 36 -9.94 10.35 -17.63
N PHE A 37 -10.67 9.90 -16.60
CA PHE A 37 -10.30 10.14 -15.20
C PHE A 37 -8.98 9.47 -14.77
N THR A 38 -8.57 8.40 -15.46
CA THR A 38 -7.32 7.69 -15.14
C THR A 38 -6.10 8.50 -15.58
N CYS A 39 -5.02 8.48 -14.79
CA CYS A 39 -3.79 9.24 -15.11
C CYS A 39 -3.15 8.82 -16.44
N ALA A 40 -3.38 7.58 -16.88
CA ALA A 40 -2.93 7.08 -18.18
C ALA A 40 -3.76 7.63 -19.34
N ALA A 41 -5.09 7.76 -19.18
CA ALA A 41 -5.98 8.22 -20.24
C ALA A 41 -5.79 9.71 -20.57
N HIS A 42 -5.52 10.56 -19.56
CA HIS A 42 -5.30 12.00 -19.77
C HIS A 42 -3.82 12.43 -19.75
N LYS A 43 -2.89 11.47 -19.92
CA LYS A 43 -1.43 11.70 -19.88
C LYS A 43 -1.02 12.70 -18.79
N CYS A 44 -1.39 12.39 -17.55
CA CYS A 44 -1.32 13.36 -16.45
C CYS A 44 0.10 13.91 -16.28
N PRO A 45 0.30 15.25 -16.30
CA PRO A 45 1.63 15.85 -16.12
C PRO A 45 2.21 15.57 -14.73
N PHE A 46 1.36 15.16 -13.78
CA PHE A 46 1.72 14.86 -12.41
C PHE A 46 1.56 13.38 -12.05
N ALA A 47 1.40 12.48 -13.03
CA ALA A 47 1.35 11.03 -12.79
C ALA A 47 2.53 10.56 -11.93
N PHE A 48 3.73 11.06 -12.23
CA PHE A 48 4.99 10.73 -11.54
C PHE A 48 5.06 11.13 -10.06
N LYS A 49 4.12 11.93 -9.54
CA LYS A 49 4.09 12.28 -8.11
C LYS A 49 3.56 11.14 -7.23
N LYS A 50 2.97 10.10 -7.82
CA LYS A 50 2.26 9.04 -7.09
C LYS A 50 3.09 7.78 -6.86
N ASP A 51 4.13 7.57 -7.65
CA ASP A 51 5.04 6.42 -7.50
C ASP A 51 6.09 6.64 -6.41
N VAL A 52 5.69 7.23 -5.28
CA VAL A 52 6.54 7.28 -4.09
C VAL A 52 6.47 5.91 -3.44
N GLN A 53 7.41 5.05 -3.79
CA GLN A 53 7.61 3.80 -3.08
C GLN A 53 8.05 4.12 -1.65
N VAL A 54 7.19 3.80 -0.68
CA VAL A 54 7.50 3.95 0.74
C VAL A 54 8.16 2.67 1.24
N PRO A 55 9.36 2.74 1.84
CA PRO A 55 9.96 1.56 2.46
C PRO A 55 9.12 1.10 3.65
N VAL A 56 9.04 -0.21 3.83
CA VAL A 56 8.36 -0.81 4.98
C VAL A 56 9.40 -1.09 6.06
N CYS A 57 9.07 -0.79 7.32
CA CYS A 57 9.92 -1.16 8.44
C CYS A 57 9.92 -2.70 8.61
N PRO A 58 11.08 -3.37 8.65
CA PRO A 58 11.15 -4.83 8.79
C PRO A 58 10.73 -5.34 10.18
N LEU A 59 10.59 -4.47 11.18
CA LEU A 59 10.24 -4.85 12.55
C LEU A 59 8.73 -4.75 12.83
N CYS A 60 8.10 -3.65 12.45
CA CYS A 60 6.68 -3.41 12.70
C CYS A 60 5.79 -3.64 11.47
N ASN A 61 6.36 -3.88 10.29
CA ASN A 61 5.67 -3.98 8.99
C ASN A 61 4.82 -2.75 8.61
N ASN A 62 5.03 -1.61 9.27
CA ASN A 62 4.36 -0.37 8.91
C ASN A 62 5.16 0.38 7.84
N PRO A 63 4.48 1.06 6.89
CA PRO A 63 5.13 1.91 5.90
C PRO A 63 5.77 3.12 6.57
N VAL A 64 7.05 3.37 6.30
CA VAL A 64 7.80 4.49 6.85
C VAL A 64 7.77 5.65 5.82
N PRO A 65 7.20 6.81 6.15
CA PRO A 65 7.10 7.93 5.22
C PRO A 65 8.47 8.57 4.99
N VAL A 66 8.97 8.51 3.76
CA VAL A 66 10.25 9.14 3.35
C VAL A 66 9.97 10.43 2.60
N LYS A 67 10.64 11.53 3.00
CA LYS A 67 10.54 12.82 2.31
C LYS A 67 11.41 12.82 1.05
N LYS A 68 11.03 13.63 0.06
CA LYS A 68 11.79 13.76 -1.20
C LYS A 68 13.18 14.34 -0.91
N GLY A 69 14.23 13.52 -1.11
CA GLY A 69 15.63 13.89 -0.88
C GLY A 69 16.30 13.17 0.29
N GLU A 70 15.53 12.45 1.10
CA GLU A 70 16.07 11.64 2.22
C GLU A 70 16.39 10.23 1.75
N ILE A 71 17.39 9.60 2.37
CA ILE A 71 17.78 8.21 2.07
C ILE A 71 16.83 7.28 2.84
N PRO A 72 16.14 6.34 2.17
CA PRO A 72 15.12 5.49 2.80
C PRO A 72 15.69 4.67 3.96
N ASP A 73 16.93 4.20 3.84
CA ASP A 73 17.61 3.40 4.87
C ASP A 73 17.80 4.18 6.18
N VAL A 74 18.21 5.45 6.09
CA VAL A 74 18.40 6.34 7.24
C VAL A 74 17.06 6.63 7.93
N VAL A 75 16.01 6.90 7.16
CA VAL A 75 14.67 7.18 7.69
C VAL A 75 14.08 5.94 8.37
N VAL A 76 14.26 4.75 7.78
CA VAL A 76 13.84 3.49 8.40
C VAL A 76 14.64 3.22 9.67
N GLY A 77 15.95 3.50 9.67
CA GLY A 77 16.80 3.43 10.87
C GLY A 77 16.29 4.34 11.99
N GLU A 78 16.07 5.62 11.70
CA GLU A 78 15.55 6.57 12.69
C GLU A 78 14.17 6.17 13.22
N HIS A 79 13.29 5.64 12.36
CA HIS A 79 12.02 5.06 12.78
C HIS A 79 12.25 3.89 13.76
N ILE A 80 13.16 2.96 13.44
CA ILE A 80 13.50 1.82 14.31
C ILE A 80 13.96 2.30 15.69
N ASP A 81 14.79 3.34 15.75
CA ASP A 81 15.35 3.86 17.01
C ASP A 81 14.34 4.61 17.89
N ARG A 82 13.41 5.37 17.30
CA ARG A 82 12.59 6.35 18.05
C ARG A 82 11.08 6.11 18.02
N ASP A 83 10.55 5.60 16.92
CA ASP A 83 9.11 5.64 16.61
C ASP A 83 8.52 4.25 16.29
N CYS A 84 9.35 3.21 16.31
CA CYS A 84 8.91 1.86 15.98
C CYS A 84 8.07 1.25 17.11
N ASN A 85 6.80 0.98 16.81
CA ASN A 85 5.88 0.31 17.73
C ASN A 85 6.24 -1.17 17.99
N TYR A 86 7.21 -1.73 17.26
CA TYR A 86 7.82 -3.01 17.58
C TYR A 86 8.71 -2.87 18.83
N HIS A 87 8.05 -2.67 19.98
CA HIS A 87 8.71 -2.81 21.25
C HIS A 87 8.67 -4.30 21.65
N PRO A 88 9.80 -4.98 21.89
CA PRO A 88 9.84 -6.30 22.52
C PRO A 88 9.33 -6.29 23.99
N ARG A 89 8.65 -5.22 24.41
CA ARG A 89 8.31 -4.88 25.80
C ARG A 89 6.81 -4.83 26.08
N LYS A 90 6.00 -5.54 25.30
CA LYS A 90 4.82 -6.20 25.87
C LYS A 90 5.17 -7.67 26.11
N LYS A 91 5.82 -7.92 27.26
CA LYS A 91 5.68 -9.22 27.93
C LYS A 91 4.23 -9.31 28.40
N GLU A 92 3.31 -9.61 27.50
CA GLU A 92 2.07 -10.22 27.96
C GLU A 92 2.48 -11.59 28.49
N LYS A 93 2.44 -11.75 29.80
CA LYS A 93 2.63 -13.05 30.46
C LYS A 93 1.43 -13.91 30.05
N VAL A 94 1.46 -14.46 28.84
CA VAL A 94 0.57 -15.55 28.46
C VAL A 94 1.08 -16.77 29.24
N ARG A 95 0.51 -16.96 30.44
CA ARG A 95 0.51 -18.27 31.10
C ARG A 95 -0.37 -19.18 30.28
N THR A 96 0.17 -19.77 29.22
CA THR A 96 -0.46 -20.94 28.59
C THR A 96 0.43 -22.13 28.87
N ASN A 97 0.00 -22.91 29.86
CA ASN A 97 0.36 -24.31 29.96
C ASN A 97 -0.21 -24.99 28.71
N TYR A 98 0.60 -25.15 27.67
CA TYR A 98 0.26 -25.98 26.53
C TYR A 98 1.44 -26.88 26.24
N VAL A 99 1.23 -28.16 26.56
CA VAL A 99 2.05 -29.30 26.16
C VAL A 99 2.19 -29.26 24.64
N TYR A 100 3.43 -29.22 24.14
CA TYR A 100 3.70 -29.45 22.74
C TYR A 100 3.49 -30.94 22.45
N SER A 101 2.39 -31.26 21.78
CA SER A 101 2.23 -32.53 21.08
C SER A 101 3.30 -32.59 19.98
N VAL A 102 4.31 -33.43 20.18
CA VAL A 102 5.29 -33.78 19.14
C VAL A 102 4.56 -34.48 18.00
N ASN A 103 4.45 -33.82 16.85
CA ASN A 103 3.98 -34.47 15.62
C ASN A 103 5.12 -35.36 15.09
N VAL A 104 4.84 -36.66 15.06
CA VAL A 104 5.75 -37.73 14.65
C VAL A 104 5.95 -37.65 13.14
N GLY A 105 7.13 -37.22 12.70
CA GLY A 105 7.60 -37.34 11.32
C GLY A 105 8.56 -38.52 11.19
N PHE A 106 8.09 -39.62 10.61
CA PHE A 106 8.87 -40.81 10.24
C PHE A 106 10.04 -40.46 9.29
N PRO A 107 11.17 -41.16 9.44
CA PRO A 107 11.83 -41.67 8.24
C PRO A 107 12.10 -43.18 8.32
N VAL A 108 11.68 -43.82 7.24
CA VAL A 108 12.12 -45.09 6.65
C VAL A 108 13.42 -45.71 7.19
N GLY A 109 13.37 -46.97 7.59
CA GLY A 109 14.57 -47.71 8.01
C GLY A 109 14.30 -49.18 8.34
N TRP A 110 14.60 -50.06 7.40
CA TRP A 110 14.42 -51.52 7.45
C TRP A 110 15.05 -52.24 8.66
N LYS A 111 14.30 -53.19 9.25
CA LYS A 111 14.58 -54.65 9.29
C LYS A 111 13.68 -55.32 10.33
N ARG A 112 12.86 -56.28 9.90
CA ARG A 112 12.11 -57.19 10.77
C ARG A 112 13.03 -58.36 11.15
N PRO A 113 13.07 -58.81 12.41
CA PRO A 113 13.33 -60.20 12.72
C PRO A 113 11.99 -60.93 12.91
N ILE A 114 11.79 -61.95 12.07
CA ILE A 114 11.08 -63.19 12.40
C ILE A 114 11.91 -63.78 13.56
N ILE A 115 11.37 -64.10 14.74
CA ILE A 115 10.52 -65.25 15.11
C ILE A 115 9.90 -64.93 16.48
#